data_AF-A0A955LB43-F1
#
_entry.id   AF-A0A955LB43-F1
#
_cell.length_a   1.000
_cell.length_b   1.000
_cell.length_c   1.000
_cell.angle_alpha   90.00
_cell.angle_beta   90.00
_cell.angle_gamma   90.00
#
_symmetry.space_group_name_H-M   'P 1'
#
loop_
_entity.id
_entity.type
_entity.pdbx_description
1 polymer ?
#
loop_
_entity_poly.entity_id
_entity_poly.type
_entity_poly.pdbx_seq_one_letter_code
_entity_poly.pdbx_strand_id
1 'polypeptide(L)'
;MTTFEQQYKNLNSEQKKAVDTIYGPVMVLAGPGTGKTQILALRIANILNKTDSLPENILCLTFTESGASAMRERLKSFIGA
;
A
#
# COMPACT_ATOMS: atom_id res chain seq x y z
N MET A 1 7.41 13.72 -10.46
CA MET A 1 7.12 12.30 -10.14
C MET A 1 6.61 12.27 -8.71
N THR A 2 5.42 11.73 -8.47
CA THR A 2 4.86 11.65 -7.11
C THR A 2 5.65 10.66 -6.25
N THR A 3 5.57 10.76 -4.92
CA THR A 3 6.19 9.77 -4.01
C THR A 3 5.73 8.35 -4.34
N PHE A 4 4.44 8.18 -4.66
CA PHE A 4 3.87 6.91 -5.10
C PHE A 4 4.60 6.35 -6.33
N GLU A 5 4.75 7.14 -7.39
CA GLU A 5 5.39 6.70 -8.64
C GLU A 5 6.85 6.30 -8.44
N GLN A 6 7.60 7.04 -7.61
CA GLN A 6 8.99 6.72 -7.29
C GLN A 6 9.09 5.37 -6.56
N GLN A 7 8.24 5.17 -5.56
CA GLN A 7 8.24 3.94 -4.78
C GLN A 7 7.74 2.72 -5.59
N TYR A 8 6.72 2.91 -6.43
CA TYR A 8 6.20 1.87 -7.30
C TYR A 8 7.24 1.40 -8.33
N LYS A 9 8.06 2.33 -8.87
CA LYS A 9 9.15 1.98 -9.80
C LYS A 9 10.18 1.03 -9.21
N ASN A 10 10.44 1.13 -7.91
CA ASN A 10 11.44 0.30 -7.20
C ASN A 10 10.94 -1.12 -6.88
N LEU A 11 9.67 -1.44 -7.17
CA LEU A 11 9.12 -2.76 -6.92
C LEU A 11 9.56 -3.79 -7.97
N ASN A 12 9.78 -5.03 -7.51
CA ASN A 12 9.94 -6.19 -8.40
C ASN A 12 8.59 -6.65 -8.97
N SER A 13 8.60 -7.65 -9.86
CA SER A 13 7.40 -8.15 -10.54
C SER A 13 6.32 -8.67 -9.57
N GLU A 14 6.70 -9.46 -8.58
CA GLU A 14 5.75 -10.04 -7.62
C GLU A 14 5.14 -8.98 -6.70
N GLN A 15 5.94 -7.99 -6.29
CA GLN A 15 5.46 -6.86 -5.51
C GLN A 15 4.50 -5.98 -6.32
N LYS A 16 4.80 -5.72 -7.60
CA LYS A 16 3.88 -5.00 -8.51
C LYS A 16 2.57 -5.76 -8.67
N LYS A 17 2.63 -7.08 -8.87
CA LYS A 17 1.43 -7.94 -8.94
C LYS A 17 0.55 -7.78 -7.69
N ALA A 18 1.14 -7.76 -6.50
CA ALA A 18 0.39 -7.54 -5.26
C ALA A 18 -0.24 -6.13 -5.19
N VAL A 19 0.45 -5.09 -5.66
CA VAL A 19 -0.05 -3.71 -5.69
C VAL A 19 -1.13 -3.49 -6.75
N ASP A 20 -1.00 -4.12 -7.92
CA ASP A 20 -1.89 -3.95 -9.07
C ASP A 20 -3.15 -4.81 -9.01
N THR A 21 -3.12 -5.89 -8.22
CA THR A 21 -4.31 -6.72 -7.96
C THR A 21 -5.22 -6.03 -6.94
N ILE A 22 -6.00 -5.06 -7.41
CA ILE A 22 -6.86 -4.20 -6.57
C ILE A 22 -8.26 -4.77 -6.34
N TYR A 23 -8.68 -5.77 -7.11
CA TYR A 23 -9.97 -6.45 -6.96
C TYR A 23 -9.79 -7.88 -6.43
N GLY A 24 -10.75 -8.34 -5.65
CA GLY A 24 -10.77 -9.69 -5.08
C GLY A 24 -9.78 -9.91 -3.94
N PRO A 25 -9.79 -11.13 -3.36
CA PRO A 25 -8.89 -11.50 -2.27
C PRO A 25 -7.44 -11.68 -2.77
N VAL A 26 -6.48 -11.20 -1.98
CA VAL A 26 -5.03 -11.34 -2.27
C VAL A 26 -4.31 -11.76 -0.99
N MET A 27 -3.48 -12.80 -1.08
CA MET A 27 -2.59 -13.25 -0.01
C MET A 27 -1.14 -13.06 -0.42
N VAL A 28 -0.35 -12.37 0.40
CA VAL A 28 1.08 -12.13 0.17
C VAL A 28 1.91 -12.93 1.17
N LEU A 29 2.63 -13.93 0.68
CA LEU A 29 3.61 -14.68 1.46
C LEU A 29 4.98 -14.01 1.34
N ALA A 30 5.56 -13.60 2.47
CA ALA A 30 6.76 -12.76 2.44
C ALA A 30 7.64 -12.91 3.68
N GLY A 31 8.94 -13.14 3.45
CA GLY A 31 9.98 -13.21 4.49
C GLY A 31 10.31 -11.86 5.14
N PRO A 32 11.06 -11.82 6.25
CA PRO A 32 11.50 -10.57 6.88
C PRO A 32 12.23 -9.64 5.90
N GLY A 33 12.07 -8.32 6.05
CA GLY A 33 12.78 -7.33 5.23
C GLY A 33 12.33 -7.17 3.77
N THR A 34 11.35 -7.92 3.28
CA THR A 34 10.93 -7.91 1.87
C THR A 34 9.98 -6.77 1.48
N GLY A 35 9.82 -5.74 2.33
CA GLY A 35 8.99 -4.58 2.03
C GLY A 35 7.48 -4.80 2.17
N LYS A 36 7.01 -5.80 2.92
CA LYS A 36 5.57 -6.09 3.16
C LYS A 36 4.72 -4.84 3.42
N THR A 37 5.17 -4.00 4.35
CA THR A 37 4.44 -2.79 4.75
C THR A 37 4.40 -1.75 3.62
N GLN A 38 5.46 -1.66 2.81
CA GLN A 38 5.54 -0.78 1.64
C GLN A 38 4.56 -1.24 0.56
N ILE A 39 4.52 -2.54 0.29
CA ILE A 39 3.59 -3.15 -0.67
C ILE A 39 2.14 -2.87 -0.27
N LEU A 40 1.80 -3.07 1.01
CA LEU A 40 0.44 -2.83 1.50
C LEU A 40 0.02 -1.36 1.35
N ALA A 41 0.90 -0.43 1.70
CA ALA A 41 0.64 1.00 1.56
C ALA A 41 0.48 1.42 0.08
N LEU A 42 1.36 0.94 -0.80
CA LEU A 42 1.25 1.19 -2.24
C LEU A 42 -0.02 0.59 -2.84
N ARG A 43 -0.46 -0.59 -2.37
CA ARG A 43 -1.72 -1.21 -2.82
C ARG A 43 -2.92 -0.33 -2.45
N ILE A 44 -2.99 0.17 -1.21
CA ILE A 44 -4.05 1.08 -0.76
C ILE A 44 -4.04 2.35 -1.62
N ALA A 45 -2.87 2.97 -1.80
CA ALA A 45 -2.75 4.15 -2.67
C ALA A 45 -3.18 3.85 -4.12
N ASN A 46 -2.87 2.66 -4.65
CA ASN A 46 -3.28 2.26 -6.00
C ASN A 46 -4.79 2.05 -6.12
N ILE A 47 -5.45 1.50 -5.08
CA ILE A 47 -6.92 1.40 -5.02
C ILE A 47 -7.54 2.79 -5.11
N LEU A 48 -7.06 3.73 -4.30
CA LEU A 48 -7.55 5.12 -4.28
C LEU A 48 -7.26 5.86 -5.60
N ASN A 49 -6.12 5.58 -6.24
CA ASN A 49 -5.76 6.22 -7.50
C ASN A 49 -6.51 5.67 -8.72
N LYS A 50 -6.90 4.39 -8.70
CA LYS A 50 -7.49 3.69 -9.86
C LYS A 50 -9.01 3.50 -9.77
N THR A 51 -9.62 3.84 -8.64
CA THR A 51 -11.06 3.65 -8.40
C THR A 51 -11.65 4.87 -7.73
N ASP A 52 -12.98 4.98 -7.76
CA ASP A 52 -13.71 6.02 -7.03
C ASP A 52 -13.89 5.70 -5.53
N SER A 53 -13.10 4.76 -4.99
CA SER A 53 -13.14 4.42 -3.57
C SER A 53 -12.65 5.60 -2.74
N LEU A 54 -13.43 5.99 -1.74
CA LEU A 54 -13.02 7.00 -0.78
C LEU A 54 -12.13 6.38 0.31
N PRO A 55 -11.18 7.15 0.90
CA PRO A 55 -10.29 6.65 1.96
C PRO A 55 -11.03 6.00 3.13
N GLU A 56 -12.19 6.53 3.53
CA GLU A 56 -13.04 6.01 4.59
C GLU A 56 -13.63 4.61 4.29
N ASN A 57 -13.62 4.17 3.03
CA ASN A 57 -14.07 2.83 2.64
C ASN A 57 -12.97 1.77 2.80
N ILE A 58 -11.75 2.16 3.17
CA ILE A 58 -10.61 1.24 3.33
C ILE A 58 -10.26 1.06 4.81
N LEU A 59 -10.39 -0.17 5.30
CA LEU A 59 -9.90 -0.57 6.62
C LEU A 59 -8.50 -1.22 6.50
N CYS A 60 -7.51 -0.63 7.17
CA CYS A 60 -6.17 -1.21 7.31
C CYS A 60 -5.90 -1.53 8.78
N LEU A 61 -5.63 -2.80 9.08
CA LEU A 61 -5.36 -3.28 10.45
C LEU A 61 -3.89 -3.63 10.63
N THR A 62 -3.36 -3.32 11.81
CA THR A 62 -2.00 -3.66 12.24
C THR A 62 -2.01 -4.18 13.67
N PHE A 63 -0.95 -4.89 14.08
CA PHE A 63 -0.89 -5.48 15.42
C PHE A 63 -0.63 -4.45 16.54
N THR A 64 0.07 -3.34 16.22
CA THR A 64 0.43 -2.31 17.21
C THR A 64 -0.05 -0.93 16.78
N GLU A 65 -0.28 -0.06 17.76
CA GLU A 65 -0.58 1.37 17.54
C GLU A 65 0.53 2.08 16.76
N SER A 66 1.80 1.77 17.07
CA SER A 66 2.95 2.31 16.32
C SER A 66 2.94 1.89 14.86
N GLY A 67 2.51 0.66 14.56
CA GLY A 67 2.33 0.16 13.20
C GLY A 67 1.23 0.91 12.46
N ALA A 68 0.10 1.17 13.13
CA ALA A 68 -1.01 1.93 12.57
C ALA A 68 -0.59 3.37 12.25
N SER A 69 0.08 4.04 13.20
CA SER A 69 0.59 5.39 13.01
C SER A 69 1.61 5.46 11.85
N ALA A 70 2.55 4.52 11.79
CA ALA A 70 3.54 4.47 10.71
C ALA A 70 2.90 4.20 9.35
N MET A 71 1.85 3.35 9.29
CA MET A 71 1.09 3.12 8.07
C MET A 71 0.37 4.39 7.61
N ARG A 72 -0.27 5.11 8.54
CA ARG A 72 -0.99 6.35 8.26
C ARG A 72 -0.08 7.42 7.67
N GLU A 73 1.08 7.67 8.30
CA GLU A 73 2.04 8.65 7.79
C GLU A 73 2.60 8.26 6.43
N ARG A 74 2.84 6.97 6.21
CA ARG A 74 3.25 6.46 4.89
C ARG A 74 2.18 6.72 3.84
N LEU A 75 0.90 6.44 4.12
CA LEU A 75 -0.19 6.66 3.17
C LEU A 75 -0.32 8.14 2.82
N LYS A 76 -0.29 9.05 3.81
CA LYS A 76 -0.30 10.50 3.57
C LYS A 76 0.81 10.94 2.61
N SER A 77 2.00 10.34 2.71
CA SER A 77 3.11 10.65 1.80
C SER A 77 2.87 10.23 0.34
N PHE A 78 1.96 9.28 0.10
CA PHE A 78 1.65 8.76 -1.24
C PHE A 78 0.44 9.44 -1.88
N ILE A 79 -0.61 9.73 -1.09
CA ILE A 79 -1.90 10.22 -1.60
C ILE A 79 -2.16 11.70 -1.28
N GLY A 80 -1.36 12.32 -0.40
CA GLY A 80 -1.64 13.67 0.13
C GLY A 80 -2.29 13.64 1.51
N ALA A 81 -2.50 14.83 2.08
CA ALA A 81 -3.13 15.02 3.39
C ALA A 81 -4.67 15.02 3.30
#